data_AF-A0A1J9PZF7-F1
#
_entry.id   AF-A0A1J9PZF7-F1
#
_cell.length_a   1.000
_cell.length_b   1.000
_cell.length_c   1.000
_cell.angle_alpha   90.00
_cell.angle_beta   90.00
_cell.angle_gamma   90.00
#
_symmetry.space_group_name_H-M   'P 1'
#
loop_
_entity.id
_entity.type
_entity.pdbx_description
1 polymer ?
#
loop_
_entity_poly.entity_id
_entity_poly.type
_entity_poly.pdbx_seq_one_letter_code
_entity_poly.pdbx_strand_id
1 'polypeptide(L)'
;MQPFPRARDSILLLFNPLLEPERQDISHNHYLPVMSSFVKAHGMLFRQGSITNFIAYGDEFLSLLDNHIGRVEAKYREQGVCIGSANIAGMFEYGNSNGILMKLYTESLTLSPEARLQAAQEYWANPPTDVEHSLQYSYIGGDKNVLPHVHLSLAFIWSLALVPASMVYVQGEIPWGQLVVFLNTVYRHGVDESRVENEQFPIPESGTAHHLPEDFFIRGQVWAQLCYPADFFDDLSVNDEERSLELPSVAVPRTERCLWYGYRLASLDRWITFNKQDRQFRVKPFATELEKSAQVFGRRQRPVVERVDAE
;
A
#
# COMPACT_ATOMS: atom_id res chain seq x y z
N MET A 1 9.44 16.75 8.36
CA MET A 1 9.25 16.14 9.70
C MET A 1 10.56 15.49 10.12
N GLN A 2 10.91 15.51 11.41
CA GLN A 2 12.09 14.83 11.95
C GLN A 2 11.65 13.57 12.72
N PRO A 3 12.34 12.43 12.56
CA PRO A 3 12.03 11.22 13.31
C PRO A 3 12.13 11.44 14.83
N PHE A 4 11.24 10.82 15.61
CA PHE A 4 11.36 10.80 17.06
C PHE A 4 12.38 9.76 17.50
N PRO A 5 13.54 10.13 18.08
CA PRO A 5 14.66 9.20 18.28
C PRO A 5 14.33 7.96 19.12
N ARG A 6 13.45 8.11 20.13
CA ARG A 6 13.09 7.02 21.05
C ARG A 6 12.06 6.04 20.47
N ALA A 7 11.45 6.33 19.32
CA ALA A 7 10.43 5.46 18.74
C ALA A 7 10.96 4.04 18.47
N ARG A 8 12.22 3.92 18.05
CA ARG A 8 12.89 2.63 17.79
C ARG A 8 13.12 1.79 19.04
N ASP A 9 13.34 2.43 20.18
CA ASP A 9 13.49 1.70 21.45
C ASP A 9 12.13 1.30 22.01
N SER A 10 11.15 2.21 21.95
CA SER A 10 9.80 1.94 22.47
C SER A 10 9.07 0.84 21.70
N ILE A 11 9.28 0.71 20.38
CA ILE A 11 8.61 -0.33 19.58
C ILE A 11 9.09 -1.74 19.97
N LEU A 12 10.29 -1.89 20.54
CA LEU A 12 10.77 -3.18 21.04
C LEU A 12 9.90 -3.69 22.19
N LEU A 13 9.29 -2.81 22.99
CA LEU A 13 8.36 -3.23 24.05
C LEU A 13 7.12 -3.94 23.49
N LEU A 14 6.76 -3.69 22.22
CA LEU A 14 5.71 -4.40 21.52
C LEU A 14 6.20 -5.75 20.94
N PHE A 15 7.42 -5.79 20.40
CA PHE A 15 7.95 -7.00 19.75
C PHE A 15 8.45 -8.07 20.73
N ASN A 16 9.21 -7.66 21.76
CA ASN A 16 9.93 -8.59 22.64
C ASN A 16 9.00 -9.64 23.29
N PRO A 17 7.83 -9.28 23.85
CA PRO A 17 6.95 -10.27 24.51
C PRO A 17 6.41 -11.35 23.57
N LEU A 18 6.29 -11.04 22.27
CA LEU A 18 5.76 -11.96 21.27
C LEU A 18 6.83 -12.83 20.62
N LEU A 19 8.07 -12.37 20.60
CA LEU A 19 9.21 -13.06 19.98
C LEU A 19 10.04 -13.89 20.97
N GLU A 20 9.99 -13.56 22.26
CA GLU A 20 10.79 -14.19 23.31
C GLU A 20 9.86 -14.86 24.34
N PRO A 21 9.26 -16.04 24.02
CA PRO A 21 8.27 -16.69 24.87
C PRO A 21 8.82 -17.09 26.25
N GLU A 22 10.13 -17.24 26.39
CA GLU A 22 10.82 -17.51 27.65
C GLU A 22 10.74 -16.36 28.67
N ARG A 23 10.36 -15.15 28.22
CA ARG A 23 10.16 -13.96 29.06
C ARG A 23 8.68 -13.66 29.32
N GLN A 24 7.77 -14.58 29.00
CA GLN A 24 6.33 -14.34 29.14
C GLN A 24 5.86 -14.46 30.59
N ASP A 25 5.37 -13.35 31.13
CA ASP A 25 4.37 -13.37 32.20
C ASP A 25 3.02 -13.80 31.61
N ILE A 26 2.22 -14.53 32.37
CA ILE A 26 0.97 -15.25 31.98
C ILE A 26 -0.11 -14.30 31.41
N SER A 27 0.08 -12.97 31.45
CA SER A 27 -0.88 -11.94 31.06
C SER A 27 -0.96 -11.66 29.54
N HIS A 28 -0.05 -12.15 28.71
CA HIS A 28 0.02 -11.81 27.28
C HIS A 28 -0.90 -12.63 26.35
N ASN A 29 -1.79 -13.45 26.90
CA ASN A 29 -2.73 -14.29 26.16
C ASN A 29 -3.93 -13.52 25.54
N HIS A 30 -3.84 -12.19 25.39
CA HIS A 30 -4.96 -11.31 25.01
C HIS A 30 -4.91 -10.78 23.57
N TYR A 31 -3.81 -10.97 22.83
CA TYR A 31 -3.74 -10.51 21.44
C TYR A 31 -4.45 -11.47 20.50
N LEU A 32 -5.29 -10.93 19.61
CA LEU A 32 -5.91 -11.72 18.54
C LEU A 32 -4.82 -12.38 17.69
N PRO A 33 -4.96 -13.66 17.30
CA PRO A 33 -3.95 -14.37 16.51
C PRO A 33 -3.47 -13.59 15.28
N VAL A 34 -4.40 -12.99 14.53
CA VAL A 34 -4.12 -12.13 13.36
C VAL A 34 -3.22 -10.93 13.70
N MET A 35 -3.44 -10.25 14.83
CA MET A 35 -2.61 -9.12 15.23
C MET A 35 -1.26 -9.60 15.76
N SER A 36 -1.24 -10.74 16.47
CA SER A 36 0.00 -11.30 17.00
C SER A 36 0.95 -11.76 15.88
N SER A 37 0.45 -12.42 14.84
CA SER A 37 1.25 -12.87 13.70
C SER A 37 1.77 -11.67 12.89
N PHE A 38 0.95 -10.64 12.67
CA PHE A 38 1.37 -9.39 12.06
C PHE A 38 2.54 -8.72 12.81
N VAL A 39 2.39 -8.55 14.14
CA VAL A 39 3.42 -7.92 14.97
C VAL A 39 4.70 -8.77 15.03
N LYS A 40 4.58 -10.11 15.08
CA LYS A 40 5.74 -11.01 15.02
C LYS A 40 6.48 -10.90 13.69
N ALA A 41 5.77 -10.84 12.55
CA ALA A 41 6.37 -10.66 11.23
C ALA A 41 7.16 -9.33 11.17
N HIS A 42 6.55 -8.23 11.61
CA HIS A 42 7.23 -6.93 11.67
C HIS A 42 8.42 -6.93 12.64
N GLY A 43 8.30 -7.61 13.78
CA GLY A 43 9.40 -7.76 14.73
C GLY A 43 10.58 -8.54 14.15
N MET A 44 10.32 -9.58 13.34
CA MET A 44 11.35 -10.30 12.58
C MET A 44 12.05 -9.38 11.57
N LEU A 45 11.29 -8.61 10.77
CA LEU A 45 11.88 -7.64 9.84
C LEU A 45 12.69 -6.56 10.56
N PHE A 46 12.15 -5.99 11.65
CA PHE A 46 12.78 -4.89 12.39
C PHE A 46 14.12 -5.30 12.99
N ARG A 47 14.21 -6.54 13.49
CA ARG A 47 15.42 -7.10 14.10
C ARG A 47 16.38 -7.72 13.08
N GLN A 48 16.05 -7.69 11.78
CA GLN A 48 16.78 -8.43 10.74
C GLN A 48 16.92 -9.92 11.11
N GLY A 49 15.84 -10.50 11.62
CA GLY A 49 15.76 -11.88 12.06
C GLY A 49 15.59 -12.89 10.93
N SER A 50 15.15 -14.11 11.27
CA SER A 50 14.97 -15.19 10.31
C SER A 50 13.93 -14.86 9.25
N ILE A 51 14.34 -14.89 7.98
CA ILE A 51 13.45 -14.73 6.81
C ILE A 51 12.36 -15.82 6.83
N THR A 52 12.72 -17.05 7.18
CA THR A 52 11.76 -18.17 7.27
C THR A 52 10.68 -17.88 8.32
N ASN A 53 11.05 -17.31 9.47
CA ASN A 53 10.07 -16.94 10.50
C ASN A 53 9.20 -15.77 10.04
N PHE A 54 9.78 -14.78 9.37
CA PHE A 54 9.01 -13.69 8.77
C PHE A 54 7.94 -14.23 7.79
N ILE A 55 8.34 -15.12 6.88
CA ILE A 55 7.42 -15.75 5.92
C ILE A 55 6.34 -16.54 6.66
N ALA A 56 6.70 -17.34 7.66
CA ALA A 56 5.74 -18.13 8.42
C ALA A 56 4.70 -17.26 9.15
N TYR A 57 5.12 -16.19 9.81
CA TYR A 57 4.20 -15.25 10.47
C TYR A 57 3.37 -14.44 9.47
N GLY A 58 3.94 -14.11 8.31
CA GLY A 58 3.23 -13.46 7.21
C GLY A 58 2.13 -14.34 6.62
N ASP A 59 2.43 -15.61 6.32
CA ASP A 59 1.44 -16.57 5.83
C ASP A 59 0.32 -16.82 6.87
N GLU A 60 0.67 -16.90 8.16
CA GLU A 60 -0.32 -16.99 9.25
C GLU A 60 -1.24 -15.75 9.28
N PHE A 61 -0.67 -14.54 9.24
CA PHE A 61 -1.44 -13.30 9.19
C PHE A 61 -2.41 -13.27 8.00
N LEU A 62 -1.91 -13.56 6.80
CA LEU A 62 -2.71 -13.55 5.57
C LEU A 62 -3.84 -14.58 5.62
N SER A 63 -3.60 -15.77 6.19
CA SER A 63 -4.65 -16.80 6.34
C SER A 63 -5.81 -16.38 7.26
N LEU A 64 -5.58 -15.43 8.16
CA LEU A 64 -6.57 -14.94 9.13
C LEU A 64 -7.20 -13.60 8.73
N LEU A 65 -6.63 -12.90 7.75
CA LEU A 65 -6.95 -11.52 7.45
C LEU A 65 -8.40 -11.34 6.97
N ASP A 66 -8.85 -12.15 6.01
CA ASP A 66 -10.21 -12.02 5.44
C ASP A 66 -11.29 -12.21 6.50
N ASN A 67 -11.12 -13.20 7.38
CA ASN A 67 -12.02 -13.43 8.51
C ASN A 67 -12.01 -12.26 9.51
N HIS A 68 -10.83 -11.66 9.74
CA HIS A 68 -10.72 -10.49 10.61
C HIS A 68 -11.42 -9.27 10.01
N ILE A 69 -11.22 -9.00 8.72
CA ILE A 69 -11.90 -7.92 7.97
C ILE A 69 -13.42 -8.06 8.14
N GLY A 70 -13.96 -9.24 7.83
CA GLY A 70 -15.40 -9.51 7.96
C GLY A 70 -15.93 -9.40 9.39
N ARG A 71 -15.10 -9.66 10.41
CA ARG A 71 -15.50 -9.58 11.83
C ARG A 71 -15.48 -8.16 12.39
N VAL A 72 -14.52 -7.33 11.99
CA VAL A 72 -14.36 -5.98 12.54
C VAL A 72 -15.05 -4.89 11.71
N GLU A 73 -15.44 -5.22 10.47
CA GLU A 73 -16.25 -4.39 9.57
C GLU A 73 -15.71 -2.95 9.48
N ALA A 74 -16.49 -1.94 9.89
CA ALA A 74 -16.14 -0.52 9.80
C ALA A 74 -14.84 -0.18 10.54
N LYS A 75 -14.49 -0.90 11.62
CA LYS A 75 -13.23 -0.70 12.34
C LYS A 75 -12.01 -1.08 11.49
N TYR A 76 -12.18 -1.90 10.46
CA TYR A 76 -11.10 -2.25 9.56
C TYR A 76 -10.61 -1.05 8.73
N ARG A 77 -11.44 -0.01 8.53
CA ARG A 77 -11.04 1.18 7.77
C ARG A 77 -9.76 1.81 8.31
N GLU A 78 -9.72 2.03 9.62
CA GLU A 78 -8.55 2.57 10.31
C GLU A 78 -7.46 1.51 10.46
N GLN A 79 -7.81 0.28 10.87
CA GLN A 79 -6.81 -0.80 11.05
C GLN A 79 -6.06 -1.11 9.76
N GLY A 80 -6.76 -1.12 8.62
CA GLY A 80 -6.17 -1.32 7.30
C GLY A 80 -5.18 -0.22 6.96
N VAL A 81 -5.48 1.05 7.26
CA VAL A 81 -4.54 2.17 7.06
C VAL A 81 -3.30 1.99 7.93
N CYS A 82 -3.47 1.62 9.20
CA CYS A 82 -2.34 1.34 10.11
C CYS A 82 -1.48 0.16 9.65
N ILE A 83 -2.11 -0.96 9.25
CA ILE A 83 -1.43 -2.15 8.71
C ILE A 83 -0.66 -1.80 7.44
N GLY A 84 -1.30 -1.10 6.49
CA GLY A 84 -0.66 -0.65 5.26
C GLY A 84 0.53 0.29 5.53
N SER A 85 0.37 1.22 6.48
CA SER A 85 1.43 2.14 6.87
C SER A 85 2.62 1.42 7.50
N ALA A 86 2.36 0.41 8.33
CA ALA A 86 3.40 -0.43 8.92
C ALA A 86 4.13 -1.28 7.87
N ASN A 87 3.40 -1.84 6.89
CA ASN A 87 3.99 -2.56 5.75
C ASN A 87 4.92 -1.65 4.95
N ILE A 88 4.47 -0.44 4.59
CA ILE A 88 5.29 0.54 3.89
C ILE A 88 6.51 0.91 4.75
N ALA A 89 6.33 1.17 6.05
CA ALA A 89 7.46 1.43 6.94
C ALA A 89 8.48 0.28 6.96
N GLY A 90 8.02 -0.97 6.90
CA GLY A 90 8.87 -2.15 6.74
C GLY A 90 9.70 -2.14 5.45
N MET A 91 9.10 -1.73 4.32
CA MET A 91 9.81 -1.56 3.04
C MET A 91 10.89 -0.47 3.11
N PHE A 92 10.67 0.57 3.90
CA PHE A 92 11.67 1.60 4.21
C PHE A 92 12.60 1.23 5.37
N GLU A 93 12.64 -0.05 5.77
CA GLU A 93 13.44 -0.56 6.89
C GLU A 93 13.27 0.28 8.17
N TYR A 94 12.04 0.74 8.40
CA TYR A 94 11.66 1.58 9.55
C TYR A 94 12.50 2.85 9.67
N GLY A 95 12.81 3.46 8.52
CA GLY A 95 13.54 4.70 8.45
C GLY A 95 15.06 4.56 8.49
N ASN A 96 15.60 3.35 8.21
CA ASN A 96 17.04 3.16 8.10
C ASN A 96 17.60 4.04 6.98
N SER A 97 18.46 5.01 7.31
CA SER A 97 19.09 5.91 6.34
C SER A 97 20.00 5.18 5.35
N ASN A 98 20.42 3.94 5.68
CA ASN A 98 21.19 3.10 4.79
C ASN A 98 20.35 2.25 3.84
N GLY A 99 19.03 2.13 4.09
CA GLY A 99 18.11 1.34 3.30
C GLY A 99 17.96 1.87 1.88
N ILE A 100 17.80 0.97 0.92
CA ILE A 100 17.80 1.30 -0.51
C ILE A 100 16.68 2.30 -0.84
N LEU A 101 15.43 1.98 -0.47
CA LEU A 101 14.30 2.86 -0.74
C LEU A 101 14.43 4.20 -0.03
N MET A 102 14.96 4.22 1.20
CA MET A 102 15.16 5.47 1.93
C MET A 102 16.13 6.41 1.21
N LYS A 103 17.25 5.89 0.69
CA LYS A 103 18.22 6.68 -0.08
C LYS A 103 17.62 7.24 -1.36
N LEU A 104 16.96 6.39 -2.14
CA LEU A 104 16.34 6.77 -3.41
C LEU A 104 15.26 7.85 -3.23
N TYR A 105 14.44 7.74 -2.19
CA TYR A 105 13.45 8.77 -1.87
C TYR A 105 14.10 10.05 -1.36
N THR A 106 15.10 9.96 -0.48
CA THR A 106 15.82 11.14 0.01
C THR A 106 16.45 11.94 -1.14
N GLU A 107 17.04 11.25 -2.11
CA GLU A 107 17.58 11.86 -3.33
C GLU A 107 16.47 12.48 -4.19
N SER A 108 15.39 11.75 -4.46
CA SER A 108 14.25 12.23 -5.24
C SER A 108 13.56 13.47 -4.63
N LEU A 109 13.54 13.57 -3.30
CA LEU A 109 12.97 14.73 -2.58
C LEU A 109 13.75 16.03 -2.79
N THR A 110 14.97 15.99 -3.36
CA THR A 110 15.71 17.20 -3.75
C THR A 110 15.15 17.89 -4.99
N LEU A 111 14.33 17.19 -5.77
CA LEU A 111 13.69 17.69 -6.98
C LEU A 111 12.32 18.33 -6.68
N SER A 112 11.79 19.15 -7.60
CA SER A 112 10.41 19.61 -7.50
C SER A 112 9.42 18.49 -7.88
N PRO A 113 8.15 18.56 -7.46
CA PRO A 113 7.11 17.61 -7.90
C PRO A 113 7.03 17.45 -9.42
N GLU A 114 7.11 18.57 -10.16
CA GLU A 114 7.01 18.62 -11.61
C GLU A 114 8.23 17.96 -12.27
N ALA A 115 9.44 18.25 -11.78
CA ALA A 115 10.66 17.66 -12.27
C ALA A 115 10.67 16.13 -12.09
N ARG A 116 10.13 15.63 -10.97
CA ARG A 116 9.97 14.18 -10.74
C ARG A 116 8.99 13.54 -11.70
N LEU A 117 7.83 14.17 -11.91
CA LEU A 117 6.83 13.66 -12.84
C LEU A 117 7.40 13.57 -14.26
N GLN A 118 8.10 14.61 -14.71
CA GLN A 118 8.77 14.63 -16.00
C GLN A 118 9.82 13.51 -16.11
N ALA A 119 10.70 13.37 -15.12
CA ALA A 119 11.72 12.33 -15.11
C ALA A 119 11.11 10.92 -15.14
N ALA A 120 10.01 10.70 -14.42
CA ALA A 120 9.28 9.44 -14.45
C ALA A 120 8.68 9.17 -15.84
N GLN A 121 8.01 10.14 -16.44
CA GLN A 121 7.44 10.01 -17.79
C GLN A 121 8.50 9.67 -18.83
N GLU A 122 9.65 10.36 -18.80
CA GLU A 122 10.78 10.11 -19.70
C GLU A 122 11.35 8.70 -19.53
N TYR A 123 11.52 8.26 -18.27
CA TYR A 123 12.03 6.91 -17.97
C TYR A 123 11.07 5.81 -18.44
N TRP A 124 9.77 5.96 -18.15
CA TRP A 124 8.77 4.93 -18.49
C TRP A 124 8.42 4.88 -19.97
N ALA A 125 8.72 5.94 -20.74
CA ALA A 125 8.61 5.93 -22.19
C ALA A 125 9.68 5.05 -22.87
N ASN A 126 10.86 4.88 -22.26
CA ASN A 126 11.96 4.06 -22.80
C ASN A 126 12.55 3.07 -21.78
N PRO A 127 11.76 2.14 -21.25
CA PRO A 127 12.20 1.27 -20.19
C PRO A 127 13.04 0.08 -20.73
N PRO A 128 14.02 -0.43 -19.95
CA PRO A 128 14.75 -1.63 -20.33
C PRO A 128 13.80 -2.83 -20.53
N THR A 129 14.06 -3.63 -21.57
CA THR A 129 13.26 -4.80 -21.94
C THR A 129 13.93 -6.03 -21.36
N ASP A 130 13.26 -6.73 -20.45
CA ASP A 130 13.40 -8.19 -20.28
C ASP A 130 12.27 -8.74 -19.39
N VAL A 131 11.71 -9.88 -19.85
CA VAL A 131 11.43 -11.16 -19.15
C VAL A 131 10.07 -11.79 -19.53
N GLU A 132 10.11 -13.09 -19.86
CA GLU A 132 9.02 -13.95 -20.34
C GLU A 132 8.43 -14.95 -19.29
N HIS A 133 7.22 -15.48 -19.62
CA HIS A 133 6.52 -16.73 -19.19
C HIS A 133 5.69 -16.81 -17.85
N SER A 134 4.69 -17.73 -17.81
CA SER A 134 3.31 -17.53 -17.27
C SER A 134 2.76 -18.42 -16.12
N LEU A 135 1.84 -17.88 -15.26
CA LEU A 135 0.41 -18.26 -14.97
C LEU A 135 -0.24 -17.40 -13.81
N GLN A 136 -1.57 -17.55 -13.55
CA GLN A 136 -2.57 -16.53 -13.08
C GLN A 136 -3.04 -16.56 -11.59
N TYR A 137 -3.64 -15.45 -11.08
CA TYR A 137 -3.96 -15.11 -9.66
C TYR A 137 -5.45 -15.11 -9.22
N SER A 138 -5.66 -15.11 -7.89
CA SER A 138 -6.92 -15.11 -7.11
C SER A 138 -7.37 -13.75 -6.57
N TYR A 139 -8.70 -13.56 -6.54
CA TYR A 139 -9.57 -12.37 -6.36
C TYR A 139 -9.37 -11.50 -5.09
N ILE A 140 -9.37 -10.16 -5.26
CA ILE A 140 -9.64 -9.16 -4.22
C ILE A 140 -10.89 -8.40 -4.66
N GLY A 141 -12.02 -8.52 -3.97
CA GLY A 141 -13.19 -7.71 -4.31
C GLY A 141 -14.35 -7.78 -3.33
N GLY A 142 -14.78 -6.61 -2.83
CA GLY A 142 -16.16 -6.37 -2.41
C GLY A 142 -16.38 -5.49 -1.18
N ASP A 143 -15.44 -5.46 -0.22
CA ASP A 143 -15.71 -4.79 1.07
C ASP A 143 -15.29 -3.31 1.07
N LYS A 144 -16.27 -2.40 1.20
CA LYS A 144 -16.04 -0.95 1.34
C LYS A 144 -15.11 -0.58 2.51
N ASN A 145 -14.99 -1.44 3.51
CA ASN A 145 -14.14 -1.19 4.67
C ASN A 145 -12.64 -1.31 4.35
N VAL A 146 -12.25 -1.91 3.22
CA VAL A 146 -10.86 -1.95 2.76
C VAL A 146 -10.47 -0.73 1.94
N LEU A 147 -11.43 0.12 1.54
CA LEU A 147 -11.21 1.22 0.61
C LEU A 147 -10.15 2.23 1.08
N PRO A 148 -10.07 2.62 2.38
CA PRO A 148 -8.99 3.48 2.86
C PRO A 148 -7.60 2.84 2.73
N HIS A 149 -7.49 1.52 2.95
CA HIS A 149 -6.25 0.77 2.75
C HIS A 149 -5.86 0.69 1.27
N VAL A 150 -6.84 0.52 0.38
CA VAL A 150 -6.59 0.52 -1.07
C VAL A 150 -6.19 1.91 -1.58
N HIS A 151 -6.83 2.97 -1.07
CA HIS A 151 -6.45 4.36 -1.34
C HIS A 151 -4.99 4.62 -0.93
N LEU A 152 -4.62 4.25 0.29
CA LEU A 152 -3.25 4.29 0.79
C LEU A 152 -2.27 3.55 -0.13
N SER A 153 -2.62 2.33 -0.54
CA SER A 153 -1.78 1.50 -1.40
C SER A 153 -1.59 2.13 -2.79
N LEU A 154 -2.66 2.66 -3.39
CA LEU A 154 -2.61 3.36 -4.67
C LEU A 154 -1.76 4.63 -4.60
N ALA A 155 -1.90 5.42 -3.54
CA ALA A 155 -1.06 6.60 -3.31
C ALA A 155 0.43 6.22 -3.22
N PHE A 156 0.74 5.14 -2.50
CA PHE A 156 2.11 4.65 -2.40
C PHE A 156 2.65 4.09 -3.73
N ILE A 157 1.85 3.34 -4.49
CA ILE A 157 2.24 2.86 -5.83
C ILE A 157 2.49 4.03 -6.78
N TRP A 158 1.66 5.07 -6.73
CA TRP A 158 1.88 6.29 -7.50
C TRP A 158 3.18 6.99 -7.09
N SER A 159 3.42 7.12 -5.79
CA SER A 159 4.68 7.65 -5.25
C SER A 159 5.90 6.87 -5.74
N LEU A 160 5.82 5.53 -5.76
CA LEU A 160 6.88 4.67 -6.31
C LEU A 160 7.09 4.94 -7.80
N ALA A 161 6.01 5.05 -8.58
CA ALA A 161 6.10 5.31 -10.02
C ALA A 161 6.80 6.64 -10.34
N LEU A 162 6.71 7.63 -9.44
CA LEU A 162 7.45 8.91 -9.52
C LEU A 162 8.93 8.81 -9.12
N VAL A 163 9.35 7.68 -8.56
CA VAL A 163 10.75 7.38 -8.24
C VAL A 163 11.12 6.05 -8.94
N PRO A 164 11.39 6.05 -10.26
CA PRO A 164 11.53 4.81 -11.02
C PRO A 164 12.54 3.82 -10.45
N ALA A 165 13.67 4.33 -9.93
CA ALA A 165 14.69 3.52 -9.26
C ALA A 165 14.17 2.77 -8.02
N SER A 166 13.11 3.25 -7.36
CA SER A 166 12.43 2.56 -6.26
C SER A 166 11.40 1.56 -6.80
N MET A 167 10.60 1.98 -7.79
CA MET A 167 9.53 1.15 -8.37
C MET A 167 10.05 -0.18 -8.93
N VAL A 168 11.25 -0.20 -9.51
CA VAL A 168 11.84 -1.42 -10.08
C VAL A 168 12.00 -2.56 -9.08
N TYR A 169 12.16 -2.26 -7.78
CA TYR A 169 12.27 -3.28 -6.73
C TYR A 169 10.91 -3.87 -6.31
N VAL A 170 9.82 -3.16 -6.58
CA VAL A 170 8.49 -3.47 -6.02
C VAL A 170 7.49 -3.89 -7.09
N GLN A 171 7.65 -3.43 -8.34
CA GLN A 171 6.67 -3.60 -9.42
C GLN A 171 6.29 -5.06 -9.72
N GLY A 172 7.15 -6.03 -9.40
CA GLY A 172 6.88 -7.47 -9.49
C GLY A 172 5.84 -7.98 -8.50
N GLU A 173 5.80 -7.37 -7.31
CA GLU A 173 4.95 -7.79 -6.19
C GLU A 173 3.58 -7.06 -6.19
N ILE A 174 3.39 -6.07 -7.07
CA ILE A 174 2.14 -5.33 -7.17
C ILE A 174 1.09 -6.17 -7.94
N PRO A 175 -0.09 -6.42 -7.38
CA PRO A 175 -1.14 -7.20 -8.03
C PRO A 175 -1.93 -6.34 -9.03
N TRP A 176 -1.28 -5.88 -10.10
CA TRP A 176 -1.86 -5.10 -11.20
C TRP A 176 -3.20 -5.64 -11.72
N GLY A 177 -3.36 -6.95 -11.86
CA GLY A 177 -4.61 -7.59 -12.28
C GLY A 177 -5.75 -7.34 -11.30
N GLN A 178 -5.50 -7.52 -10.00
CA GLN A 178 -6.49 -7.20 -8.97
C GLN A 178 -6.76 -5.71 -8.88
N LEU A 179 -5.72 -4.89 -9.05
CA LEU A 179 -5.84 -3.44 -9.06
C LEU A 179 -6.79 -2.99 -10.18
N VAL A 180 -6.65 -3.53 -11.39
CA VAL A 180 -7.54 -3.24 -12.53
C VAL A 180 -8.97 -3.71 -12.26
N VAL A 181 -9.17 -4.89 -11.69
CA VAL A 181 -10.51 -5.38 -11.30
C VAL A 181 -11.16 -4.43 -10.29
N PHE A 182 -10.40 -4.01 -9.27
CA PHE A 182 -10.85 -3.04 -8.28
C PHE A 182 -11.21 -1.70 -8.92
N LEU A 183 -10.32 -1.10 -9.72
CA LEU A 183 -10.55 0.18 -10.38
C LEU A 183 -11.80 0.15 -11.26
N ASN A 184 -11.97 -0.90 -12.07
CA ASN A 184 -13.18 -1.09 -12.89
C ASN A 184 -14.45 -1.29 -12.06
N THR A 185 -14.34 -1.89 -10.87
CA THR A 185 -15.48 -2.08 -9.97
C THR A 185 -15.93 -0.74 -9.40
N VAL A 186 -15.00 0.07 -8.89
CA VAL A 186 -15.35 1.36 -8.31
C VAL A 186 -15.75 2.41 -9.35
N TYR A 187 -15.20 2.33 -10.56
CA TYR A 187 -15.60 3.18 -11.69
C TYR A 187 -17.09 3.03 -12.05
N ARG A 188 -17.65 1.82 -11.95
CA ARG A 188 -19.07 1.54 -12.25
C ARG A 188 -20.04 2.20 -11.27
N HIS A 189 -19.59 2.62 -10.09
CA HIS A 189 -20.45 3.26 -9.10
C HIS A 189 -20.77 4.73 -9.39
N GLY A 190 -20.29 5.26 -10.52
CA GLY A 190 -20.58 6.62 -10.97
C GLY A 190 -19.66 7.63 -10.29
N VAL A 191 -18.66 8.09 -11.03
CA VAL A 191 -17.78 9.19 -10.63
C VAL A 191 -17.80 10.27 -11.68
N ASP A 192 -17.44 11.48 -11.29
CA ASP A 192 -17.21 12.56 -12.23
C ASP A 192 -15.92 12.31 -13.02
N GLU A 193 -16.07 11.89 -14.28
CA GLU A 193 -14.97 11.62 -15.21
C GLU A 193 -14.03 12.81 -15.36
N SER A 194 -14.58 14.04 -15.36
CA SER A 194 -13.78 15.25 -15.53
C SER A 194 -12.81 15.47 -14.36
N ARG A 195 -13.17 14.99 -13.16
CA ARG A 195 -12.34 15.10 -11.96
C ARG A 195 -11.26 14.02 -11.91
N VAL A 196 -11.56 12.80 -12.33
CA VAL A 196 -10.59 11.69 -12.29
C VAL A 196 -9.61 11.69 -13.47
N GLU A 197 -9.99 12.27 -14.61
CA GLU A 197 -9.09 12.49 -15.76
C GLU A 197 -8.19 13.72 -15.60
N ASN A 198 -8.51 14.63 -14.66
CA ASN A 198 -7.72 15.83 -14.43
C ASN A 198 -6.31 15.48 -13.92
N GLU A 199 -5.29 16.20 -14.40
CA GLU A 199 -3.91 16.04 -13.93
C GLU A 199 -3.71 16.54 -12.49
N GLN A 200 -4.54 17.49 -12.05
CA GLN A 200 -4.51 18.04 -10.69
C GLN A 200 -5.16 17.07 -9.70
N PHE A 201 -4.64 17.06 -8.47
CA PHE A 201 -5.17 16.23 -7.40
C PHE A 201 -6.64 16.57 -7.11
N PRO A 202 -7.55 15.58 -7.02
CA PRO A 202 -8.98 15.85 -6.90
C PRO A 202 -9.33 16.25 -5.47
N ILE A 203 -9.47 17.56 -5.26
CA ILE A 203 -9.97 18.18 -4.04
C ILE A 203 -11.45 18.54 -4.28
N PRO A 204 -12.39 18.17 -3.40
CA PRO A 204 -13.78 18.62 -3.51
C PRO A 204 -13.88 20.15 -3.44
N GLU A 205 -14.63 20.78 -4.34
CA GLU A 205 -14.83 22.24 -4.35
C GLU A 205 -15.64 22.76 -3.15
N SER A 206 -16.41 21.88 -2.51
CA SER A 206 -17.22 22.19 -1.35
C SER A 206 -17.37 21.00 -0.41
N GLY A 207 -17.61 21.28 0.88
CA GLY A 207 -17.87 20.27 1.92
C GLY A 207 -16.70 20.00 2.86
N THR A 208 -16.93 19.15 3.86
CA THR A 208 -15.96 18.82 4.92
C THR A 208 -14.96 17.73 4.54
N ALA A 209 -15.07 17.15 3.34
CA ALA A 209 -14.24 16.04 2.87
C ALA A 209 -13.01 16.50 2.05
N HIS A 210 -12.49 17.70 2.33
CA HIS A 210 -11.23 18.19 1.75
C HIS A 210 -10.07 17.24 2.07
N HIS A 211 -10.04 16.74 3.31
CA HIS A 211 -9.14 15.69 3.76
C HIS A 211 -9.92 14.42 4.08
N LEU A 212 -9.35 13.29 3.71
CA LEU A 212 -9.79 11.97 4.16
C LEU A 212 -9.07 11.65 5.48
N PRO A 213 -9.68 10.84 6.37
CA PRO A 213 -9.02 10.44 7.61
C PRO A 213 -7.61 9.88 7.39
N GLU A 214 -7.46 9.00 6.40
CA GLU A 214 -6.18 8.40 6.06
C GLU A 214 -5.10 9.39 5.58
N ASP A 215 -5.47 10.57 5.06
CA ASP A 215 -4.49 11.59 4.66
C ASP A 215 -3.67 12.08 5.86
N PHE A 216 -4.32 12.19 7.02
CA PHE A 216 -3.67 12.59 8.26
C PHE A 216 -2.76 11.50 8.82
N PHE A 217 -3.10 10.23 8.63
CA PHE A 217 -2.25 9.10 9.06
C PHE A 217 -0.92 9.07 8.30
N ILE A 218 -0.92 9.45 7.02
CA ILE A 218 0.29 9.39 6.18
C ILE A 218 1.00 10.71 6.01
N ARG A 219 0.41 11.81 6.49
CA ARG A 219 1.04 13.13 6.45
C ARG A 219 2.45 13.08 7.05
N GLY A 220 3.41 13.58 6.29
CA GLY A 220 4.81 13.69 6.68
C GLY A 220 5.62 12.39 6.62
N GLN A 221 5.04 11.30 6.12
CA GLN A 221 5.83 10.15 5.66
C GLN A 221 6.70 10.54 4.46
N VAL A 222 7.89 9.96 4.35
CA VAL A 222 8.87 10.31 3.30
C VAL A 222 8.29 10.13 1.89
N TRP A 223 7.50 9.07 1.68
CA TRP A 223 6.91 8.74 0.39
C TRP A 223 5.62 9.52 0.09
N ALA A 224 4.88 9.95 1.12
CA ALA A 224 3.59 10.63 0.97
C ALA A 224 3.75 12.09 0.51
N GLN A 225 4.92 12.69 0.69
CA GLN A 225 5.25 14.03 0.20
C GLN A 225 5.15 14.16 -1.33
N LEU A 226 5.14 13.04 -2.06
CA LEU A 226 4.97 13.01 -3.51
C LEU A 226 3.50 12.91 -3.95
N CYS A 227 2.57 12.73 -3.02
CA CYS A 227 1.18 12.38 -3.32
C CYS A 227 0.22 13.57 -3.29
N TYR A 228 0.62 14.71 -2.70
CA TYR A 228 -0.25 15.84 -2.42
C TYR A 228 0.32 17.17 -2.96
N PRO A 229 -0.55 18.13 -3.31
CA PRO A 229 -0.16 19.52 -3.50
C PRO A 229 0.53 20.11 -2.26
N ALA A 230 1.40 21.09 -2.46
CA ALA A 230 2.23 21.66 -1.38
C ALA A 230 1.40 22.34 -0.27
N ASP A 231 0.30 22.99 -0.65
CA ASP A 231 -0.63 23.72 0.20
C ASP A 231 -1.78 22.85 0.74
N PHE A 232 -1.80 21.55 0.41
CA PHE A 232 -2.92 20.66 0.71
C PHE A 232 -3.26 20.59 2.20
N PHE A 233 -2.29 20.77 3.09
CA PHE A 233 -2.48 20.72 4.55
C PHE A 233 -2.32 22.08 5.25
N ASP A 234 -2.45 23.20 4.53
CA ASP A 234 -2.29 24.54 5.11
C ASP A 234 -3.56 25.04 5.82
N ASP A 235 -4.74 24.72 5.29
CA ASP A 235 -6.03 25.00 5.95
C ASP A 235 -6.44 23.84 6.87
N LEU A 236 -5.94 23.86 8.11
CA LEU A 236 -6.29 22.93 9.17
C LEU A 236 -7.35 23.52 10.11
N SER A 237 -8.45 24.03 9.56
CA SER A 237 -9.58 24.53 10.35
C SER A 237 -10.32 23.44 11.15
N VAL A 238 -10.02 22.17 10.90
CA VAL A 238 -10.65 20.97 11.50
C VAL A 238 -9.84 20.45 12.69
N ASN A 239 -10.51 20.18 13.82
CA ASN A 239 -9.89 19.65 15.04
C ASN A 239 -9.48 18.16 14.90
N ASP A 240 -8.63 17.64 15.78
CA ASP A 240 -8.05 16.28 15.67
C ASP A 240 -9.09 15.15 15.73
N GLU A 241 -10.19 15.35 16.45
CA GLU A 241 -11.27 14.38 16.58
C GLU A 241 -12.06 14.26 15.27
N GLU A 242 -12.36 15.40 14.64
CA GLU A 242 -13.05 15.48 13.35
C GLU A 242 -12.21 14.87 12.21
N ARG A 243 -10.88 14.97 12.27
CA ARG A 243 -9.96 14.36 11.29
C ARG A 243 -10.06 12.84 11.23
N SER A 244 -10.49 12.19 12.31
CA SER A 244 -10.58 10.73 12.38
C SER A 244 -11.99 10.21 12.04
N LEU A 245 -12.95 11.10 11.77
CA LEU A 245 -14.35 10.71 11.55
C LEU A 245 -14.59 10.12 10.16
N GLU A 246 -15.18 8.93 10.15
CA GLU A 246 -15.62 8.25 8.93
C GLU A 246 -17.05 8.67 8.56
N LEU A 247 -17.16 9.86 7.96
CA LEU A 247 -18.43 10.43 7.51
C LEU A 247 -18.86 9.86 6.14
N PRO A 248 -20.16 9.67 5.86
CA PRO A 248 -20.62 9.25 4.53
C PRO A 248 -20.12 10.13 3.39
N SER A 249 -19.86 11.42 3.66
CA SER A 249 -19.32 12.39 2.70
C SER A 249 -17.91 12.05 2.19
N VAL A 250 -17.12 11.23 2.91
CA VAL A 250 -15.76 10.88 2.49
C VAL A 250 -15.70 9.72 1.48
N ALA A 251 -16.80 8.99 1.29
CA ALA A 251 -16.83 7.80 0.41
C ALA A 251 -16.61 8.14 -1.08
N VAL A 252 -17.24 9.21 -1.57
CA VAL A 252 -17.11 9.64 -2.97
C VAL A 252 -15.71 10.21 -3.24
N PRO A 253 -15.18 11.18 -2.47
CA PRO A 253 -13.83 11.69 -2.68
C PRO A 253 -12.74 10.60 -2.60
N ARG A 254 -12.91 9.61 -1.71
CA ARG A 254 -12.00 8.47 -1.64
C ARG A 254 -12.02 7.62 -2.91
N THR A 255 -13.21 7.35 -3.43
CA THR A 255 -13.38 6.61 -4.68
C THR A 255 -12.78 7.38 -5.86
N GLU A 256 -13.03 8.69 -5.93
CA GLU A 256 -12.45 9.58 -6.94
C GLU A 256 -10.92 9.57 -6.88
N ARG A 257 -10.32 9.67 -5.69
CA ARG A 257 -8.86 9.62 -5.52
C ARG A 257 -8.26 8.27 -5.92
N CYS A 258 -8.92 7.16 -5.58
CA CYS A 258 -8.49 5.84 -6.06
C CYS A 258 -8.45 5.79 -7.60
N LEU A 259 -9.51 6.27 -8.25
CA LEU A 259 -9.59 6.31 -9.70
C LEU A 259 -8.58 7.28 -10.31
N TRP A 260 -8.38 8.44 -9.70
CA TRP A 260 -7.39 9.42 -10.11
C TRP A 260 -5.98 8.82 -10.10
N TYR A 261 -5.58 8.12 -9.04
CA TYR A 261 -4.31 7.37 -9.03
C TYR A 261 -4.28 6.31 -10.13
N GLY A 262 -5.40 5.62 -10.39
CA GLY A 262 -5.54 4.69 -11.52
C GLY A 262 -5.29 5.35 -12.88
N TYR A 263 -5.89 6.52 -13.13
CA TYR A 263 -5.66 7.31 -14.34
C TYR A 263 -4.21 7.79 -14.43
N ARG A 264 -3.61 8.20 -13.31
CA ARG A 264 -2.20 8.61 -13.30
C ARG A 264 -1.25 7.47 -13.63
N LEU A 265 -1.47 6.29 -13.06
CA LEU A 265 -0.72 5.09 -13.42
C LEU A 265 -0.94 4.69 -14.89
N ALA A 266 -2.18 4.78 -15.39
CA ALA A 266 -2.48 4.51 -16.79
C ALA A 266 -1.81 5.49 -17.75
N SER A 267 -1.63 6.76 -17.36
CA SER A 267 -0.97 7.79 -18.18
C SER A 267 0.52 7.53 -18.41
N LEU A 268 1.16 6.70 -17.57
CA LEU A 268 2.54 6.26 -17.77
C LEU A 268 2.65 5.13 -18.81
N ASP A 269 1.51 4.57 -19.25
CA ASP A 269 1.38 3.53 -20.27
C ASP A 269 2.35 2.35 -20.07
N ARG A 270 2.64 1.98 -18.81
CA ARG A 270 3.62 0.95 -18.46
C ARG A 270 2.98 -0.33 -17.95
N TRP A 271 2.20 -0.23 -16.87
CA TRP A 271 1.62 -1.40 -16.19
C TRP A 271 0.15 -1.60 -16.51
N ILE A 272 -0.60 -0.51 -16.57
CA ILE A 272 -2.02 -0.50 -16.89
C ILE A 272 -2.30 0.59 -17.94
N THR A 273 -3.44 0.50 -18.60
CA THR A 273 -3.94 1.50 -19.54
C THR A 273 -5.44 1.68 -19.32
N PHE A 274 -5.99 2.83 -19.74
CA PHE A 274 -7.43 3.07 -19.72
C PHE A 274 -7.94 3.21 -21.15
N ASN A 275 -8.87 2.33 -21.54
CA ASN A 275 -9.51 2.41 -22.84
C ASN A 275 -10.73 3.33 -22.76
N LYS A 276 -10.65 4.48 -23.43
CA LYS A 276 -11.72 5.49 -23.45
C LYS A 276 -12.99 5.03 -24.17
N GLN A 277 -12.90 4.07 -25.09
CA GLN A 277 -14.07 3.60 -25.87
C GLN A 277 -15.00 2.72 -25.04
N ASP A 278 -14.44 1.79 -24.28
CA ASP A 278 -15.20 0.87 -23.42
C ASP A 278 -15.23 1.31 -21.95
N ARG A 279 -14.51 2.40 -21.62
CA ARG A 279 -14.37 2.99 -20.29
C ARG A 279 -13.86 1.99 -19.25
N GLN A 280 -12.80 1.25 -19.62
CA GLN A 280 -12.20 0.24 -18.74
C GLN A 280 -10.69 0.37 -18.63
N PHE A 281 -10.20 0.14 -17.41
CA PHE A 281 -8.81 -0.15 -17.15
C PHE A 281 -8.46 -1.55 -17.64
N ARG A 282 -7.25 -1.71 -18.19
CA ARG A 282 -6.69 -2.96 -18.68
C ARG A 282 -5.24 -3.11 -18.21
N VAL A 283 -4.86 -4.34 -17.88
CA VAL A 283 -3.47 -4.68 -17.57
C VAL A 283 -2.67 -4.76 -18.87
N LYS A 284 -1.44 -4.22 -18.88
CA LYS A 284 -0.52 -4.36 -20.02
C LYS A 284 0.25 -5.69 -19.95
N PRO A 285 0.75 -6.20 -21.08
CA PRO A 285 1.52 -7.46 -21.12
C PRO A 285 2.69 -7.47 -20.12
N PHE A 286 3.44 -6.38 -20.03
CA PHE A 286 4.56 -6.22 -19.10
C PHE A 286 4.17 -6.40 -17.62
N ALA A 287 3.08 -5.77 -17.16
CA ALA A 287 2.60 -5.97 -15.80
C ALA A 287 2.15 -7.40 -15.53
N THR A 288 1.58 -8.05 -16.55
CA THR A 288 1.22 -9.46 -16.45
C THR A 288 2.47 -10.33 -16.29
N GLU A 289 3.57 -10.04 -17.01
CA GLU A 289 4.88 -10.71 -16.89
C GLU A 289 5.54 -10.52 -15.52
N LEU A 290 5.44 -9.32 -14.97
CA LEU A 290 5.92 -9.00 -13.62
C LEU A 290 5.24 -9.89 -12.56
N GLU A 291 3.90 -9.91 -12.56
CA GLU A 291 3.11 -10.74 -11.63
C GLU A 291 3.48 -12.23 -11.71
N LYS A 292 3.73 -12.73 -12.91
CA LYS A 292 4.12 -14.13 -13.14
C LYS A 292 5.47 -14.45 -12.49
N SER A 293 6.42 -13.52 -12.58
CA SER A 293 7.77 -13.70 -12.04
C SER A 293 7.77 -13.80 -10.52
N ALA A 294 6.98 -12.98 -9.82
CA ALA A 294 6.88 -12.99 -8.36
C ALA A 294 6.33 -14.32 -7.80
N GLN A 295 5.33 -14.92 -8.45
CA GLN A 295 4.75 -16.20 -8.02
C GLN A 295 5.75 -17.36 -7.97
N VAL A 296 6.66 -17.41 -8.95
CA VAL A 296 7.63 -18.50 -9.07
C VAL A 296 8.62 -18.48 -7.90
N PHE A 297 9.00 -17.29 -7.43
CA PHE A 297 9.83 -17.12 -6.24
C PHE A 297 9.07 -17.47 -4.95
N GLY A 298 7.83 -17.02 -4.81
CA GLY A 298 6.99 -17.33 -3.63
C GLY A 298 6.69 -18.83 -3.47
N ARG A 299 6.54 -19.59 -4.57
CA ARG A 299 6.33 -21.05 -4.51
C ARG A 299 7.59 -21.84 -4.16
N ARG A 300 8.78 -21.38 -4.54
CA ARG A 300 10.05 -22.06 -4.21
C ARG A 300 10.41 -22.00 -2.72
N GLN A 301 9.85 -21.05 -1.98
CA GLN A 301 10.11 -20.87 -0.54
C GLN A 301 9.05 -21.52 0.37
N ARG A 302 7.93 -22.01 -0.18
CA ARG A 302 6.91 -22.72 0.60
C ARG A 302 7.25 -24.22 0.67
N PRO A 303 7.44 -24.80 1.87
CA PRO A 303 7.59 -26.24 1.99
C PRO A 303 6.32 -26.93 1.48
N VAL A 304 6.48 -27.91 0.60
CA VAL A 304 5.40 -28.81 0.19
C VAL A 304 5.02 -29.63 1.42
N VAL A 305 3.90 -29.30 2.05
CA VAL A 305 3.31 -30.17 3.06
C VAL A 305 2.71 -31.36 2.29
N GLU A 306 3.48 -32.44 2.19
CA GLU A 306 2.96 -33.73 1.76
C GLU A 306 1.84 -34.11 2.74
N ARG A 307 0.62 -34.22 2.22
CA ARG A 307 -0.46 -34.88 2.94
C ARG A 307 -0.06 -36.33 3.10
N VAL A 308 0.31 -36.71 4.31
CA VAL A 308 0.34 -38.12 4.70
C VAL A 308 -1.12 -38.53 4.82
N ASP A 309 -1.61 -39.23 3.80
CA ASP A 309 -2.89 -39.92 3.88
C ASP A 309 -2.78 -40.97 4.99
N ALA A 310 -3.63 -40.82 6.01
CA ALA A 310 -3.77 -41.79 7.08
C ALA A 310 -4.64 -42.96 6.56
N GLU A 311 -4.04 -44.14 6.44
CA GLU A 311 -4.75 -45.43 6.52
C GLU A 311 -5.08 -45.77 7.98
#